data_AF-A0A1B6DN72-F1
#
_entry.id   AF-A0A1B6DN72-F1
#
_cell.length_a   1.000
_cell.length_b   1.000
_cell.length_c   1.000
_cell.angle_alpha   90.00
_cell.angle_beta   90.00
_cell.angle_gamma   90.00
#
_symmetry.space_group_name_H-M   'P 1'
#
loop_
_entity.id
_entity.type
_entity.pdbx_description
1 polymer ?
#
loop_
_entity_poly.entity_id
_entity_poly.type
_entity_poly.pdbx_seq_one_letter_code
_entity_poly.pdbx_strand_id
1 'polypeptide(L)'
;MDTIEIRQLFKLLYFDNFIQYTFIFICINLLLFIIFVGFVPALILLTSLPAGFLVFQFLLKYRNEVDTIFKRCFIINKTNKNITFKRNSSSSIVCNVCGKETCDRGRTNLDSKPWSGVLVPEEIDSAMTDLLNKTLDEFLISWFKEFSSDTDFPQEIKASIRYATSVLVTRFLKVDLATLLANKVMPAVVHHVEWFQNTAQGKQIPIHPAMYNRDSELAYLRCLTTQIMQYIIPLNDLHCKNFTILVREILAGWILLPLSDTISDPLIMNSLLILILERHPLTKYSQSNEHNKVE
;
A
#
# COMPACT_ATOMS: atom_id res chain seq x y z
N MET A 1 6.49 -15.44 36.03
CA MET A 1 7.59 -16.12 35.32
C MET A 1 8.17 -17.06 36.32
N ASP A 2 7.77 -18.33 36.20
CA ASP A 2 7.81 -19.29 37.30
C ASP A 2 9.24 -19.76 37.53
N THR A 3 9.59 -20.06 38.77
CA THR A 3 10.94 -20.51 39.19
C THR A 3 11.42 -21.74 38.41
N ILE A 4 10.51 -22.48 37.80
CA ILE A 4 10.72 -23.65 36.97
C ILE A 4 11.23 -23.26 35.57
N GLU A 5 10.70 -22.19 34.97
CA GLU A 5 11.10 -21.69 33.65
C GLU A 5 12.55 -21.18 33.69
N ILE A 6 12.92 -20.46 34.77
CA ILE A 6 14.29 -19.94 34.96
C ILE A 6 15.30 -21.10 35.05
N ARG A 7 14.96 -22.17 35.76
CA ARG A 7 15.85 -23.33 35.91
C ARG A 7 16.04 -24.08 34.59
N GLN A 8 15.00 -24.17 33.75
CA GLN A 8 15.09 -24.75 32.42
C GLN A 8 15.90 -23.86 31.46
N LEU A 9 15.71 -22.54 31.52
CA LEU A 9 16.45 -21.56 30.72
C LEU A 9 17.95 -21.58 31.07
N PHE A 10 18.30 -21.68 32.35
CA PHE A 10 19.68 -21.89 32.80
C PHE A 10 20.27 -23.21 32.32
N LYS A 11 19.47 -24.28 32.27
CA LYS A 11 19.91 -25.58 31.75
C LYS A 11 20.19 -25.54 30.24
N LEU A 12 19.41 -24.75 29.50
CA LEU A 12 19.54 -24.53 28.06
C LEU A 12 20.74 -23.62 27.74
N LEU A 13 20.91 -22.53 28.49
CA LEU A 13 22.08 -21.64 28.43
C LEU A 13 23.40 -22.38 28.76
N TYR A 14 23.37 -23.33 29.69
CA TYR A 14 24.55 -24.07 30.12
C TYR A 14 25.00 -25.12 29.10
N PHE A 15 24.10 -25.70 28.30
CA PHE A 15 24.45 -26.75 27.33
C PHE A 15 24.98 -26.22 25.99
N ASP A 16 24.84 -24.92 25.75
CA ASP A 16 25.23 -24.33 24.48
C ASP A 16 26.72 -23.98 24.49
N ASN A 17 27.52 -24.78 23.79
CA ASN A 17 28.98 -24.64 23.72
C ASN A 17 29.39 -23.22 23.29
N PHE A 18 28.61 -22.58 22.42
CA PHE A 18 28.87 -21.20 21.98
C PHE A 18 28.78 -20.19 23.13
N ILE A 19 27.82 -20.38 24.03
CA ILE A 19 27.62 -19.51 25.19
C ILE A 19 28.72 -19.74 26.23
N GLN A 20 29.16 -20.97 26.41
CA GLN A 20 30.30 -21.26 27.27
C GLN A 20 31.60 -20.63 26.74
N TYR A 21 31.90 -20.73 25.45
CA TYR A 21 33.09 -20.12 24.86
C TYR A 21 33.07 -18.59 24.92
N THR A 22 31.91 -17.97 24.68
CA THR A 22 31.77 -16.52 24.79
C THR A 22 31.91 -16.04 26.24
N PHE A 23 31.37 -16.79 27.21
CA PHE A 23 31.55 -16.49 28.63
C PHE A 23 33.02 -16.58 29.07
N ILE A 24 33.73 -17.65 28.66
CA ILE A 24 35.16 -17.82 28.95
C ILE A 24 35.99 -16.69 28.31
N PHE A 25 35.69 -16.33 27.05
CA PHE A 25 36.35 -15.24 26.36
C PHE A 25 36.15 -13.89 27.07
N ILE A 26 34.93 -13.60 27.54
CA ILE A 26 34.63 -12.39 28.33
C ILE A 26 35.38 -12.39 29.65
N CYS A 27 35.43 -13.53 30.36
CA CYS A 27 36.18 -13.66 31.62
C CYS A 27 37.68 -13.44 31.42
N ILE A 28 38.28 -13.96 30.35
CA ILE A 28 39.70 -13.75 30.02
C ILE A 28 39.98 -12.27 29.71
N ASN A 29 39.13 -11.62 28.93
CA ASN A 29 39.28 -10.19 28.63
C ASN A 29 39.14 -9.31 29.88
N LEU A 30 38.21 -9.64 30.77
CA LEU A 30 38.07 -8.98 32.08
C LEU A 30 39.31 -9.18 32.96
N LEU A 31 39.83 -10.41 33.03
CA LEU A 31 41.05 -10.72 33.79
C LEU A 31 42.26 -9.93 33.25
N LEU A 32 42.42 -9.89 31.94
CA LEU A 32 43.51 -9.18 31.26
C LEU A 32 43.39 -7.66 31.48
N PHE A 33 42.17 -7.13 31.49
CA PHE A 33 41.90 -5.72 31.76
C PHE A 33 42.16 -5.32 33.23
N ILE A 34 41.83 -6.20 34.19
CA ILE A 34 42.16 -6.02 35.63
C ILE A 34 43.67 -5.90 35.82
N ILE A 35 44.44 -6.76 35.13
CA ILE A 35 45.91 -6.80 35.25
C ILE A 35 46.56 -5.55 34.66
N PHE A 36 46.03 -5.00 33.56
CA PHE A 36 46.66 -3.89 32.84
C PHE A 36 46.25 -2.48 33.32
N VAL A 37 45.03 -2.28 33.81
CA VAL A 37 44.47 -0.93 34.06
C VAL A 37 43.98 -0.75 35.51
N GLY A 38 43.89 -1.83 36.29
CA GLY A 38 43.50 -1.82 37.70
C GLY A 38 42.03 -2.22 37.96
N PHE A 39 41.70 -2.46 39.24
CA PHE A 39 40.44 -3.07 39.68
C PHE A 39 39.20 -2.20 39.45
N VAL A 40 39.33 -0.87 39.56
CA VAL A 40 38.21 0.08 39.48
C VAL A 40 37.55 0.12 38.09
N PRO A 41 38.30 0.29 36.98
CA PRO A 41 37.68 0.31 35.64
C PRO A 41 37.15 -1.07 35.21
N ALA A 42 37.69 -2.18 35.72
CA ALA A 42 37.15 -3.51 35.48
C ALA A 42 35.78 -3.73 36.13
N LEU A 43 35.56 -3.18 37.33
CA LEU A 43 34.28 -3.23 38.03
C LEU A 43 33.20 -2.40 37.32
N ILE A 44 33.59 -1.28 36.69
CA ILE A 44 32.72 -0.45 35.86
C ILE A 44 32.27 -1.21 34.58
N LEU A 45 33.18 -1.95 33.93
CA LEU A 45 32.83 -2.78 32.77
C LEU A 45 31.94 -3.98 33.14
N LEU A 46 32.21 -4.61 34.29
CA LEU A 46 31.41 -5.74 34.77
C LEU A 46 29.98 -5.33 35.13
N THR A 47 29.78 -4.10 35.62
CA THR A 47 28.45 -3.57 35.98
C THR A 47 27.71 -2.99 34.78
N SER A 48 28.41 -2.46 33.76
CA SER A 48 27.79 -1.87 32.57
C SER A 48 27.21 -2.90 31.60
N LEU A 49 27.77 -4.12 31.53
CA LEU A 49 27.26 -5.21 30.69
C LEU A 49 25.83 -5.69 31.07
N PRO A 50 25.54 -6.10 32.32
CA PRO A 50 24.19 -6.48 32.71
C PRO A 50 23.23 -5.29 32.70
N ALA A 51 23.71 -4.07 33.03
CA ALA A 51 22.91 -2.86 32.90
C ALA A 51 22.50 -2.60 31.43
N GLY A 52 23.41 -2.78 30.48
CA GLY A 52 23.12 -2.67 29.05
C GLY A 52 22.10 -3.71 28.57
N PHE A 53 22.20 -4.96 29.04
CA PHE A 53 21.23 -6.00 28.73
C PHE A 53 19.83 -5.69 29.28
N LEU A 54 19.74 -5.17 30.52
CA LEU A 54 18.48 -4.76 31.12
C LEU A 54 17.85 -3.58 30.37
N VAL A 55 18.65 -2.58 29.97
CA VAL A 55 18.19 -1.46 29.14
C VAL A 55 17.69 -1.95 27.78
N PHE A 56 18.41 -2.86 27.13
CA PHE A 56 18.00 -3.42 25.85
C PHE A 56 16.69 -4.22 25.93
N GLN A 57 16.53 -5.05 26.96
CA GLN A 57 15.29 -5.76 27.25
C GLN A 57 14.12 -4.80 27.54
N PHE A 58 14.38 -3.72 28.26
CA PHE A 58 13.38 -2.68 28.53
C PHE A 58 12.95 -1.95 27.24
N LEU A 59 13.90 -1.60 26.36
CA LEU A 59 13.61 -0.97 25.06
C LEU A 59 12.77 -1.87 24.16
N LEU A 60 13.06 -3.18 24.12
CA LEU A 60 12.28 -4.12 23.32
C LEU A 60 10.87 -4.35 23.90
N LYS A 61 10.75 -4.45 25.23
CA LYS A 61 9.46 -4.67 25.90
C LYS A 61 8.52 -3.47 25.79
N TYR A 62 9.06 -2.25 25.82
CA TYR A 62 8.29 -1.01 25.74
C TYR A 62 8.48 -0.26 24.40
N ARG A 63 8.82 -0.99 23.32
CA ARG A 63 9.16 -0.42 22.00
C ARG A 63 8.20 0.68 21.53
N ASN A 64 6.90 0.48 21.72
CA ASN A 64 5.87 1.43 21.26
C ASN A 64 5.83 2.73 22.08
N GLU A 65 6.09 2.64 23.39
CA GLU A 65 6.16 3.82 24.27
C GLU A 65 7.48 4.56 24.08
N VAL A 66 8.58 3.81 23.92
CA VAL A 66 9.91 4.35 23.61
C VAL A 66 9.91 5.06 22.26
N ASP A 67 9.29 4.52 21.22
CA ASP A 67 9.14 5.20 19.92
C ASP A 67 8.37 6.51 20.05
N THR A 68 7.36 6.56 20.92
CA THR A 68 6.56 7.76 21.17
C THR A 68 7.39 8.81 21.93
N ILE A 69 8.20 8.39 22.91
CA ILE A 69 9.11 9.26 23.67
C ILE A 69 10.30 9.71 22.82
N PHE A 70 10.88 8.85 21.98
CA PHE A 70 11.94 9.20 21.04
C PHE A 70 11.43 10.17 19.97
N LYS A 71 10.20 9.98 19.46
CA LYS A 71 9.56 10.98 18.62
C LYS A 71 9.38 12.29 19.38
N ARG A 72 8.98 12.28 20.66
CA ARG A 72 8.86 13.50 21.47
C ARG A 72 10.19 14.19 21.80
N CYS A 73 11.25 13.43 22.08
CA CYS A 73 12.58 13.96 22.43
C CYS A 73 13.42 14.34 21.19
N PHE A 74 13.28 13.61 20.09
CA PHE A 74 14.02 13.87 18.84
C PHE A 74 13.28 14.86 17.92
N ILE A 75 11.97 15.10 18.14
CA ILE A 75 11.26 16.27 17.60
C ILE A 75 11.49 17.47 18.54
N ILE A 76 12.74 17.91 18.65
CA ILE A 76 13.09 19.27 19.12
C ILE A 76 13.77 20.07 18.00
N ASN A 77 14.10 19.46 16.85
CA ASN A 77 14.71 20.19 15.73
C ASN A 77 14.14 19.88 14.34
N LYS A 78 12.88 19.45 14.26
CA LYS A 78 12.11 19.54 13.02
C LYS A 78 10.96 20.48 13.26
N THR A 79 11.19 21.75 12.93
CA THR A 79 10.16 22.77 12.83
C THR A 79 8.90 22.17 12.22
N ASN A 80 7.79 22.36 12.94
CA ASN A 80 6.43 22.09 12.50
C ASN A 80 6.21 22.67 11.09
N LYS A 81 6.47 21.88 10.04
CA LYS A 81 5.58 21.89 8.90
C LYS A 81 4.41 21.01 9.31
N ASN A 82 3.45 21.63 9.99
CA ASN A 82 2.09 21.15 10.01
C ASN A 82 1.70 20.92 8.56
N ILE A 83 1.80 19.68 8.09
CA ILE A 83 1.05 19.24 6.92
C ILE A 83 -0.39 19.16 7.42
N THR A 84 -1.00 20.33 7.60
CA THR A 84 -2.39 20.48 7.24
C THR A 84 -2.51 19.86 5.86
N PHE A 85 -3.36 18.85 5.73
CA PHE A 85 -3.81 18.36 4.44
C PHE A 85 -4.46 19.53 3.70
N LYS A 86 -3.62 20.38 3.10
CA LYS A 86 -4.02 21.32 2.07
C LYS A 86 -4.29 20.39 0.91
N ARG A 87 -5.58 20.16 0.65
CA ARG A 87 -6.03 19.75 -0.67
C ARG A 87 -5.21 20.62 -1.63
N ASN A 88 -4.33 20.04 -2.44
CA ASN A 88 -3.74 20.74 -3.57
C ASN A 88 -4.90 20.97 -4.55
N SER A 89 -5.74 21.95 -4.20
CA SER A 89 -6.82 22.52 -4.96
C SER A 89 -6.70 24.02 -4.74
N SER A 90 -5.63 24.58 -5.28
CA SER A 90 -5.51 26.00 -5.58
C SER A 90 -4.17 26.25 -6.29
N SER A 91 -4.02 25.77 -7.53
CA SER A 91 -3.69 26.78 -8.53
C SER A 91 -4.90 27.71 -8.52
N SER A 92 -4.73 28.99 -8.23
CA SER A 92 -5.86 29.92 -8.35
C SER A 92 -6.33 29.82 -9.80
N ILE A 93 -7.49 29.20 -10.00
CA ILE A 93 -8.08 29.04 -11.33
C ILE A 93 -8.56 30.44 -11.70
N VAL A 94 -7.68 31.16 -12.38
CA VAL A 94 -7.98 32.47 -12.91
C VAL A 94 -8.94 32.26 -14.07
N CYS A 95 -10.11 32.88 -14.02
CA CYS A 95 -11.08 32.86 -15.10
C CYS A 95 -10.41 33.26 -16.43
N ASN A 96 -10.34 32.35 -17.40
CA ASN A 96 -9.61 32.58 -18.67
C ASN A 96 -10.17 33.75 -19.50
N VAL A 97 -11.40 34.17 -19.20
CA VAL A 97 -12.07 35.32 -19.83
C VAL A 97 -11.83 36.63 -19.06
N CYS A 98 -11.67 36.56 -17.73
CA CYS A 98 -11.80 37.72 -16.86
C CYS A 98 -10.66 37.94 -15.86
N GLY A 99 -9.68 37.04 -15.77
CA GLY A 99 -8.44 37.27 -15.04
C GLY A 99 -8.58 37.40 -13.52
N LYS A 100 -9.77 37.16 -12.94
CA LYS A 100 -10.06 37.35 -11.52
C LYS A 100 -10.30 36.03 -10.81
N GLU A 101 -9.77 35.91 -9.59
CA GLU A 101 -9.90 34.72 -8.72
C GLU A 101 -11.29 34.56 -8.11
N THR A 102 -12.11 35.63 -8.07
CA THR A 102 -13.42 35.68 -7.40
C THR A 102 -14.61 35.60 -8.36
N CYS A 103 -14.41 35.06 -9.57
CA CYS A 103 -15.48 34.96 -10.56
C CYS A 103 -16.38 33.73 -10.32
N ASP A 104 -17.66 33.94 -10.06
CA ASP A 104 -18.65 32.85 -9.92
C ASP A 104 -18.91 32.09 -11.23
N ARG A 105 -18.55 32.65 -12.40
CA ARG A 105 -18.56 31.91 -13.68
C ARG A 105 -17.47 30.83 -13.74
N GLY A 106 -16.43 30.93 -12.90
CA GLY A 106 -15.35 29.95 -12.83
C GLY A 106 -15.73 28.64 -12.13
N ARG A 107 -16.89 28.56 -11.48
CA ARG A 107 -17.32 27.38 -10.71
C ARG A 107 -18.09 26.34 -11.52
N THR A 108 -18.59 26.67 -12.71
CA THR A 108 -19.52 25.79 -13.43
C THR A 108 -18.87 24.90 -14.49
N ASN A 109 -17.59 25.08 -14.85
CA ASN A 109 -16.97 24.31 -15.95
C ASN A 109 -15.45 24.09 -15.85
N LEU A 110 -14.88 23.97 -14.65
CA LEU A 110 -13.54 23.40 -14.47
C LEU A 110 -13.50 22.53 -13.22
N ASP A 111 -14.29 21.46 -13.20
CA ASP A 111 -13.77 20.25 -12.59
C ASP A 111 -12.47 19.96 -13.34
N SER A 112 -11.33 20.19 -12.70
CA SER A 112 -10.04 19.83 -13.27
C SER A 112 -10.15 18.39 -13.74
N LYS A 113 -10.12 18.18 -15.06
CA LYS A 113 -10.18 16.85 -15.67
C LYS A 113 -9.29 15.92 -14.85
N PRO A 114 -9.76 14.74 -14.41
CA PRO A 114 -9.03 13.95 -13.41
C PRO A 114 -7.65 13.50 -13.92
N TRP A 115 -7.44 13.47 -15.23
CA TRP A 115 -6.17 13.15 -15.88
C TRP A 115 -5.17 14.31 -15.92
N SER A 116 -5.54 15.50 -15.44
CA SER A 116 -4.64 16.66 -15.39
C SER A 116 -3.50 16.40 -14.38
N GLY A 117 -2.29 16.19 -14.92
CA GLY A 117 -1.08 15.91 -14.13
C GLY A 117 -0.72 14.44 -13.96
N VAL A 118 -1.46 13.51 -14.58
CA VAL A 118 -1.08 12.09 -14.64
C VAL A 118 -0.25 11.86 -15.91
N LEU A 119 1.02 11.49 -15.74
CA LEU A 119 1.90 11.09 -16.83
C LEU A 119 2.01 9.56 -16.82
N VAL A 120 1.51 8.93 -17.88
CA VAL A 120 1.56 7.47 -18.06
C VAL A 120 2.43 7.17 -19.28
N PRO A 121 3.35 6.19 -19.20
CA PRO A 121 4.07 5.70 -20.38
C PRO A 121 3.13 5.26 -21.50
N GLU A 122 3.53 5.49 -22.75
CA GLU A 122 2.72 5.19 -23.93
C GLU A 122 2.41 3.69 -24.02
N GLU A 123 3.33 2.82 -23.62
CA GLU A 123 3.09 1.37 -23.66
C GLU A 123 1.94 0.95 -22.73
N ILE A 124 1.87 1.57 -21.54
CA ILE A 124 0.83 1.29 -20.55
C ILE A 124 -0.51 1.87 -21.01
N ASP A 125 -0.53 3.11 -21.52
CA ASP A 125 -1.78 3.73 -22.00
C ASP A 125 -2.37 2.96 -23.21
N SER A 126 -1.52 2.51 -24.12
CA SER A 126 -1.89 1.65 -25.25
C SER A 126 -2.49 0.33 -24.76
N ALA A 127 -1.80 -0.39 -23.87
CA ALA A 127 -2.27 -1.65 -23.32
C ALA A 127 -3.60 -1.50 -22.55
N MET A 128 -3.76 -0.42 -21.79
CA MET A 128 -5.01 -0.13 -21.06
C MET A 128 -6.15 0.21 -22.03
N THR A 129 -5.87 0.94 -23.12
CA THR A 129 -6.85 1.22 -24.16
C THR A 129 -7.28 -0.05 -24.89
N ASP A 130 -6.35 -0.95 -25.20
CA ASP A 130 -6.63 -2.24 -25.82
C ASP A 130 -7.46 -3.15 -24.92
N LEU A 131 -7.14 -3.19 -23.62
CA LEU A 131 -7.94 -3.92 -22.63
C LEU A 131 -9.38 -3.40 -22.62
N LEU A 132 -9.57 -2.08 -22.52
CA LEU A 132 -10.90 -1.48 -22.50
C LEU A 132 -11.68 -1.71 -23.80
N ASN A 133 -11.01 -1.61 -24.96
CA ASN A 133 -11.65 -1.91 -26.24
C ASN A 133 -12.16 -3.34 -26.28
N LYS A 134 -11.30 -4.33 -25.97
CA LYS A 134 -11.68 -5.74 -25.97
C LYS A 134 -12.82 -6.02 -24.99
N THR A 135 -12.76 -5.48 -23.78
CA THR A 135 -13.81 -5.65 -22.79
C THR A 135 -15.15 -5.07 -23.28
N LEU A 136 -15.17 -3.86 -23.84
CA LEU A 136 -16.40 -3.25 -24.33
C LEU A 136 -16.92 -3.94 -25.59
N ASP A 137 -16.03 -4.39 -26.47
CA ASP A 137 -16.38 -5.12 -27.70
C ASP A 137 -17.10 -6.43 -27.37
N GLU A 138 -16.56 -7.21 -26.42
CA GLU A 138 -17.13 -8.49 -26.00
C GLU A 138 -18.36 -8.31 -25.11
N PHE A 139 -18.32 -7.40 -24.13
CA PHE A 139 -19.41 -7.26 -23.17
C PHE A 139 -20.57 -6.41 -23.68
N LEU A 140 -20.34 -5.27 -24.34
CA LEU A 140 -21.39 -4.34 -24.74
C LEU A 140 -21.77 -4.49 -26.20
N ILE A 141 -20.77 -4.40 -27.08
CA ILE A 141 -21.03 -4.28 -28.52
C ILE A 141 -21.66 -5.56 -29.08
N SER A 142 -21.36 -6.71 -28.47
CA SER A 142 -21.93 -8.02 -28.81
C SER A 142 -23.46 -8.04 -28.83
N TRP A 143 -24.14 -7.40 -27.87
CA TRP A 143 -25.60 -7.31 -27.82
C TRP A 143 -26.12 -5.93 -28.24
N PHE A 144 -25.38 -4.86 -28.00
CA PHE A 144 -25.88 -3.50 -28.23
C PHE A 144 -26.17 -3.22 -29.71
N LYS A 145 -25.36 -3.80 -30.61
CA LYS A 145 -25.55 -3.69 -32.08
C LYS A 145 -26.90 -4.23 -32.56
N GLU A 146 -27.52 -5.15 -31.82
CA GLU A 146 -28.84 -5.70 -32.16
C GLU A 146 -29.98 -4.72 -31.83
N PHE A 147 -29.78 -3.83 -30.87
CA PHE A 147 -30.80 -2.88 -30.40
C PHE A 147 -30.63 -1.47 -30.95
N SER A 148 -29.39 -1.01 -31.18
CA SER A 148 -29.10 0.34 -31.63
C SER A 148 -27.82 0.40 -32.48
N SER A 149 -27.83 1.27 -33.49
CA SER A 149 -26.67 1.59 -34.33
C SER A 149 -25.85 2.77 -33.80
N ASP A 150 -26.19 3.29 -32.62
CA ASP A 150 -25.49 4.42 -32.01
C ASP A 150 -24.06 4.05 -31.62
N THR A 151 -23.09 4.90 -31.94
CA THR A 151 -21.69 4.71 -31.55
C THR A 151 -21.30 5.51 -30.32
N ASP A 152 -22.13 6.47 -29.91
CA ASP A 152 -21.79 7.42 -28.86
C ASP A 152 -21.93 6.78 -27.47
N PHE A 153 -22.96 5.96 -27.26
CA PHE A 153 -23.18 5.29 -25.98
C PHE A 153 -22.00 4.42 -25.50
N PRO A 154 -21.39 3.53 -26.32
CA PRO A 154 -20.17 2.82 -25.93
C PRO A 154 -18.98 3.76 -25.62
N GLN A 155 -18.87 4.90 -26.31
CA GLN A 155 -17.81 5.89 -26.05
C GLN A 155 -18.00 6.56 -24.68
N GLU A 156 -19.24 6.86 -24.29
CA GLU A 156 -19.54 7.41 -22.97
C GLU A 156 -19.17 6.45 -21.84
N ILE A 157 -19.46 5.15 -21.99
CA ILE A 157 -19.04 4.14 -21.01
C ILE A 157 -17.50 4.08 -20.95
N LYS A 158 -16.83 4.10 -22.10
CA LYS A 158 -15.37 4.12 -22.17
C LYS A 158 -14.78 5.36 -21.49
N ALA A 159 -15.35 6.53 -21.72
CA ALA A 159 -14.96 7.79 -21.10
C ALA A 159 -15.12 7.73 -19.58
N SER A 160 -16.21 7.15 -19.09
CA SER A 160 -16.47 6.98 -17.66
C SER A 160 -15.48 6.02 -16.99
N ILE A 161 -15.16 4.89 -17.62
CA ILE A 161 -14.15 3.97 -17.09
C ILE A 161 -12.75 4.62 -17.09
N ARG A 162 -12.41 5.41 -18.11
CA ARG A 162 -11.15 6.19 -18.12
C ARG A 162 -11.10 7.26 -17.05
N TYR A 163 -12.21 7.99 -16.86
CA TYR A 163 -12.35 8.94 -15.75
C TYR A 163 -12.12 8.23 -14.42
N ALA A 164 -12.77 7.08 -14.23
CA ALA A 164 -12.67 6.25 -13.04
C ALA A 164 -11.22 5.81 -12.76
N THR A 165 -10.55 5.26 -13.77
CA THR A 165 -9.15 4.84 -13.70
C THR A 165 -8.22 6.00 -13.39
N SER A 166 -8.46 7.17 -13.99
CA SER A 166 -7.64 8.36 -13.74
C SER A 166 -7.75 8.84 -12.29
N VAL A 167 -8.96 8.82 -11.71
CA VAL A 167 -9.17 9.13 -10.28
C VAL A 167 -8.47 8.12 -9.39
N LEU A 168 -8.54 6.82 -9.72
CA LEU A 168 -7.86 5.76 -8.99
C LEU A 168 -6.34 5.93 -9.00
N VAL A 169 -5.75 6.09 -10.18
CA VAL A 169 -4.30 6.27 -10.35
C VAL A 169 -3.83 7.50 -9.57
N THR A 170 -4.53 8.63 -9.70
CA THR A 170 -4.20 9.87 -8.97
C THR A 170 -4.26 9.69 -7.46
N ARG A 171 -5.17 8.86 -6.95
CA ARG A 171 -5.25 8.54 -5.52
C ARG A 171 -4.16 7.57 -5.10
N PHE A 172 -3.91 6.54 -5.89
CA PHE A 172 -2.91 5.52 -5.61
C PHE A 172 -1.50 6.11 -5.57
N LEU A 173 -1.16 7.03 -6.49
CA LEU A 173 0.11 7.75 -6.51
C LEU A 173 0.37 8.62 -5.26
N LYS A 174 -0.69 8.97 -4.51
CA LYS A 174 -0.57 9.73 -3.25
C LYS A 174 -0.40 8.82 -2.03
N VAL A 175 -0.58 7.52 -2.17
CA VAL A 175 -0.46 6.56 -1.08
C VAL A 175 1.02 6.19 -0.91
N ASP A 176 1.52 6.29 0.33
CA ASP A 176 2.83 5.76 0.68
C ASP A 176 2.80 4.24 0.70
N LEU A 177 3.41 3.63 -0.32
CA LEU A 177 3.46 2.19 -0.50
C LEU A 177 4.15 1.49 0.68
N ALA A 178 5.19 2.08 1.26
CA ALA A 178 5.91 1.48 2.38
C ALA A 178 5.01 1.40 3.64
N THR A 179 4.30 2.49 3.93
CA THR A 179 3.33 2.54 5.03
C THR A 179 2.16 1.58 4.80
N LEU A 180 1.67 1.45 3.56
CA LEU A 180 0.60 0.51 3.21
C LEU A 180 1.05 -0.94 3.38
N LEU A 181 2.25 -1.28 2.88
CA LEU A 181 2.81 -2.62 3.01
C LEU A 181 3.03 -3.00 4.48
N ALA A 182 3.64 -2.12 5.26
CA ALA A 182 3.95 -2.39 6.66
C ALA A 182 2.70 -2.49 7.55
N ASN A 183 1.72 -1.59 7.38
CA ASN A 183 0.59 -1.46 8.30
C ASN A 183 -0.68 -2.20 7.88
N LYS A 184 -0.83 -2.55 6.60
CA LYS A 184 -2.04 -3.21 6.07
C LYS A 184 -1.74 -4.57 5.46
N VAL A 185 -0.77 -4.65 4.56
CA VAL A 185 -0.48 -5.90 3.84
C VAL A 185 0.22 -6.90 4.75
N MET A 186 1.26 -6.50 5.48
CA MET A 186 2.01 -7.41 6.35
C MET A 186 1.13 -8.06 7.43
N PRO A 187 0.28 -7.31 8.16
CA PRO A 187 -0.66 -7.94 9.11
C PRO A 187 -1.65 -8.89 8.43
N ALA A 188 -2.14 -8.56 7.23
CA ALA A 188 -3.03 -9.45 6.48
C ALA A 188 -2.33 -10.76 6.09
N VAL A 189 -1.08 -10.70 5.63
CA VAL A 189 -0.26 -11.88 5.32
C VAL A 189 -0.03 -12.73 6.56
N VAL A 190 0.34 -12.11 7.69
CA VAL A 190 0.53 -12.84 8.96
C VAL A 190 -0.76 -13.54 9.38
N HIS A 191 -1.90 -12.85 9.29
CA HIS A 191 -3.20 -13.45 9.59
C HIS A 191 -3.56 -14.61 8.65
N HIS A 192 -3.22 -14.52 7.36
CA HIS A 192 -3.37 -15.65 6.43
C HIS A 192 -2.49 -16.84 6.80
N VAL A 193 -1.25 -16.61 7.26
CA VAL A 193 -0.36 -17.67 7.73
C VAL A 193 -0.91 -18.32 9.01
N GLU A 194 -1.39 -17.53 9.96
CA GLU A 194 -2.05 -18.04 11.17
C GLU A 194 -3.30 -18.86 10.84
N TRP A 195 -4.10 -18.41 9.88
CA TRP A 195 -5.25 -19.17 9.39
C TRP A 195 -4.86 -20.51 8.77
N PHE A 196 -3.82 -20.53 7.94
CA PHE A 196 -3.33 -21.77 7.36
C PHE A 196 -2.88 -22.77 8.45
N GLN A 197 -2.12 -22.30 9.44
CA GLN A 197 -1.67 -23.14 10.56
C GLN A 197 -2.84 -23.68 11.39
N ASN A 198 -3.83 -22.84 11.71
CA ASN A 198 -5.01 -23.26 12.46
C ASN A 198 -5.84 -24.29 11.69
N THR A 199 -5.94 -24.14 10.36
CA THR A 199 -6.62 -25.10 9.49
C THR A 199 -5.88 -26.44 9.45
N ALA A 200 -4.55 -26.42 9.37
CA ALA A 200 -3.72 -27.61 9.42
C ALA A 200 -3.84 -28.35 10.78
N GLN A 201 -4.14 -27.63 11.86
CA GLN A 201 -4.45 -28.19 13.18
C GLN A 201 -5.90 -28.69 13.32
N GLY A 202 -6.71 -28.61 12.26
CA GLY A 202 -8.11 -29.08 12.26
C GLY A 202 -9.11 -28.11 12.91
N LYS A 203 -8.73 -26.85 13.18
CA LYS A 203 -9.68 -25.83 13.67
C LYS A 203 -10.50 -25.29 12.50
N GLN A 204 -11.80 -25.16 12.70
CA GLN A 204 -12.68 -24.50 11.72
C GLN A 204 -12.49 -22.98 11.79
N ILE A 205 -12.36 -22.36 10.63
CA ILE A 205 -12.13 -20.92 10.48
C ILE A 205 -13.27 -20.33 9.65
N PRO A 206 -13.82 -19.16 10.02
CA PRO A 206 -14.79 -18.46 9.19
C PRO A 206 -14.12 -18.02 7.88
N ILE A 207 -14.49 -18.67 6.79
CA ILE A 207 -14.01 -18.35 5.44
C ILE A 207 -14.69 -17.05 4.97
N HIS A 208 -13.94 -16.21 4.26
CA HIS A 208 -14.50 -14.99 3.67
C HIS A 208 -15.62 -15.32 2.66
N PRO A 209 -16.75 -14.58 2.64
CA PRO A 209 -17.88 -14.89 1.75
C PRO A 209 -17.52 -15.03 0.27
N ALA A 210 -16.52 -14.26 -0.19
CA ALA A 210 -16.04 -14.32 -1.57
C ALA A 210 -15.30 -15.63 -1.92
N MET A 211 -14.83 -16.40 -0.94
CA MET A 211 -14.11 -17.66 -1.20
C MET A 211 -15.02 -18.90 -1.26
N TYR A 212 -16.33 -18.76 -1.02
CA TYR A 212 -17.22 -19.92 -0.97
C TYR A 212 -17.47 -20.49 -2.37
N ASN A 213 -18.00 -19.67 -3.27
CA ASN A 213 -18.34 -20.01 -4.66
C ASN A 213 -18.02 -18.82 -5.57
N ARG A 214 -17.84 -19.09 -6.88
CA ARG A 214 -17.62 -18.05 -7.89
C ARG A 214 -18.75 -17.01 -7.96
N ASP A 215 -19.99 -17.45 -7.78
CA ASP A 215 -21.15 -16.53 -7.73
C ASP A 215 -21.11 -15.60 -6.51
N SER A 216 -20.67 -16.12 -5.36
CA SER A 216 -20.51 -15.35 -4.12
C SER A 216 -19.35 -14.35 -4.23
N GLU A 217 -18.26 -14.73 -4.90
CA GLU A 217 -17.15 -13.83 -5.23
C GLU A 217 -17.64 -12.66 -6.10
N LEU A 218 -18.36 -12.98 -7.17
CA LEU A 218 -18.89 -11.97 -8.08
C LEU A 218 -19.91 -11.06 -7.37
N ALA A 219 -20.78 -11.62 -6.52
CA ALA A 219 -21.70 -10.83 -5.70
C ALA A 219 -20.97 -9.89 -4.73
N TYR A 220 -19.88 -10.36 -4.12
CA TYR A 220 -19.02 -9.53 -3.27
C TYR A 220 -18.39 -8.38 -4.07
N LEU A 221 -17.85 -8.66 -5.27
CA LEU A 221 -17.26 -7.63 -6.13
C LEU A 221 -18.31 -6.62 -6.63
N ARG A 222 -19.55 -7.04 -6.91
CA ARG A 222 -20.67 -6.12 -7.21
C ARG A 222 -20.99 -5.19 -6.05
N CYS A 223 -20.96 -5.70 -4.81
CA CYS A 223 -21.16 -4.88 -3.62
C CYS A 223 -20.03 -3.87 -3.45
N LEU A 224 -18.78 -4.33 -3.58
CA LEU A 224 -17.58 -3.52 -3.48
C LEU A 224 -17.56 -2.39 -4.52
N THR A 225 -17.80 -2.73 -5.79
CA THR A 225 -17.87 -1.74 -6.89
C THR A 225 -18.97 -0.72 -6.66
N THR A 226 -20.14 -1.12 -6.17
CA THR A 226 -21.24 -0.17 -5.86
C THR A 226 -20.83 0.86 -4.80
N GLN A 227 -20.10 0.45 -3.76
CA GLN A 227 -19.62 1.36 -2.74
C GLN A 227 -18.53 2.30 -3.27
N ILE A 228 -17.61 1.75 -4.06
CA ILE A 228 -16.48 2.48 -4.61
C ILE A 228 -16.93 3.49 -5.68
N MET A 229 -17.97 3.16 -6.46
CA MET A 229 -18.44 3.94 -7.61
C MET A 229 -18.78 5.38 -7.25
N GLN A 230 -19.35 5.61 -6.06
CA GLN A 230 -19.70 6.94 -5.54
C GLN A 230 -18.50 7.87 -5.41
N TYR A 231 -17.29 7.32 -5.33
CA TYR A 231 -16.05 8.07 -5.18
C TYR A 231 -15.26 8.19 -6.48
N ILE A 232 -15.61 7.42 -7.50
CA ILE A 232 -14.82 7.23 -8.71
C ILE A 232 -15.51 7.83 -9.94
N ILE A 233 -16.84 7.76 -10.02
CA ILE A 233 -17.64 8.31 -11.13
C ILE A 233 -18.21 9.67 -10.71
N PRO A 234 -18.28 10.66 -11.61
CA PRO A 234 -18.89 11.95 -11.30
C PRO A 234 -20.38 11.79 -10.94
N LEU A 235 -20.85 12.60 -9.99
CA LEU A 235 -22.22 12.55 -9.45
C LEU A 235 -23.31 12.75 -10.51
N ASN A 236 -22.99 13.43 -11.61
CA ASN A 236 -23.94 13.69 -12.70
C ASN A 236 -24.40 12.39 -13.40
N ASP A 237 -23.49 11.42 -13.56
CA ASP A 237 -23.77 10.19 -14.32
C ASP A 237 -24.42 9.10 -13.43
N LEU A 238 -24.26 9.24 -12.11
CA LEU A 238 -24.83 8.34 -11.09
C LEU A 238 -26.37 8.39 -11.02
N HIS A 239 -27.00 9.42 -11.59
CA HIS A 239 -28.45 9.51 -11.66
C HIS A 239 -29.08 8.48 -12.60
N CYS A 240 -28.33 8.01 -13.61
CA CYS A 240 -28.82 6.99 -14.54
C CYS A 240 -28.60 5.58 -13.96
N LYS A 241 -29.71 4.91 -13.61
CA LYS A 241 -29.68 3.55 -13.04
C LYS A 241 -29.12 2.52 -14.02
N ASN A 242 -29.52 2.58 -15.29
CA ASN A 242 -29.07 1.64 -16.32
C ASN A 242 -27.56 1.74 -16.53
N PHE A 243 -27.05 2.97 -16.62
CA PHE A 243 -25.62 3.24 -16.72
C PHE A 243 -24.85 2.72 -15.52
N THR A 244 -25.32 3.03 -14.31
CA THR A 244 -24.72 2.58 -13.04
C THR A 244 -24.62 1.05 -12.97
N ILE A 245 -25.69 0.35 -13.37
CA ILE A 245 -25.71 -1.13 -13.42
C ILE A 245 -24.70 -1.65 -14.44
N LEU A 246 -24.69 -1.09 -15.66
CA LEU A 246 -23.77 -1.53 -16.72
C LEU A 246 -22.31 -1.35 -16.30
N VAL A 247 -21.94 -0.16 -15.81
CA VAL A 247 -20.57 0.11 -15.37
C VAL A 247 -20.19 -0.79 -14.18
N ARG A 248 -21.13 -1.08 -13.27
CA ARG A 248 -20.90 -2.04 -12.18
C ARG A 248 -20.61 -3.44 -12.71
N GLU A 249 -21.38 -3.94 -13.67
CA GLU A 249 -21.16 -5.28 -14.24
C GLU A 249 -19.85 -5.36 -15.02
N ILE A 250 -19.47 -4.32 -15.76
CA ILE A 250 -18.17 -4.24 -16.44
C ILE A 250 -17.04 -4.28 -15.42
N LEU A 251 -17.08 -3.39 -14.41
CA LEU A 251 -16.02 -3.30 -13.42
C LEU A 251 -15.93 -4.57 -12.57
N ALA A 252 -17.05 -5.09 -12.07
CA ALA A 252 -17.04 -6.26 -11.20
C ALA A 252 -16.73 -7.54 -11.96
N GLY A 253 -17.45 -7.80 -13.05
CA GLY A 253 -17.42 -9.09 -13.75
C GLY A 253 -16.29 -9.23 -14.76
N TRP A 254 -16.02 -8.20 -15.56
CA TRP A 254 -15.07 -8.28 -16.66
C TRP A 254 -13.68 -7.74 -16.33
N ILE A 255 -13.57 -6.87 -15.33
CA ILE A 255 -12.30 -6.25 -14.95
C ILE A 255 -11.79 -6.84 -13.63
N LEU A 256 -12.52 -6.64 -12.52
CA LEU A 256 -12.02 -7.00 -11.19
C LEU A 256 -11.98 -8.50 -10.95
N LEU A 257 -12.91 -9.26 -11.50
CA LEU A 257 -12.96 -10.71 -11.30
C LEU A 257 -11.77 -11.43 -12.00
N PRO A 258 -11.47 -11.21 -13.30
CA PRO A 258 -10.24 -11.75 -13.90
C PRO A 258 -8.96 -11.18 -13.29
N LEU A 259 -8.99 -9.93 -12.85
CA LEU A 259 -7.86 -9.32 -12.15
C LEU A 259 -7.59 -9.99 -10.79
N SER A 260 -8.65 -10.35 -10.06
CA SER A 260 -8.56 -11.13 -8.81
C SER A 260 -7.87 -12.47 -9.05
N ASP A 261 -8.24 -13.19 -10.11
CA ASP A 261 -7.62 -14.46 -10.48
C ASP A 261 -6.13 -14.28 -10.84
N THR A 262 -5.82 -13.23 -11.61
CA THR A 262 -4.45 -12.94 -12.06
C THR A 262 -3.54 -12.58 -10.89
N ILE A 263 -4.03 -11.76 -9.95
CA ILE A 263 -3.29 -11.38 -8.73
C ILE A 263 -3.23 -12.55 -7.75
N SER A 264 -4.16 -13.50 -7.80
CA SER A 264 -4.11 -14.69 -6.95
C SER A 264 -3.13 -15.75 -7.46
N ASP A 265 -2.63 -15.65 -8.70
CA ASP A 265 -1.62 -16.55 -9.23
C ASP A 265 -0.27 -16.35 -8.50
N PRO A 266 0.29 -17.39 -7.86
CA PRO A 266 1.57 -17.31 -7.17
C PRO A 266 2.73 -16.85 -8.08
N LEU A 267 2.71 -17.18 -9.38
CA LEU A 267 3.75 -16.75 -10.31
C LEU A 267 3.72 -15.23 -10.49
N ILE A 268 2.54 -14.67 -10.68
CA ILE A 268 2.34 -13.23 -10.84
C ILE A 268 2.69 -12.51 -9.53
N MET A 269 2.23 -13.02 -8.38
CA MET A 269 2.57 -12.47 -7.07
C MET A 269 4.07 -12.45 -6.81
N ASN A 270 4.77 -13.55 -7.08
CA ASN A 270 6.21 -13.62 -6.93
C ASN A 270 6.92 -12.62 -7.85
N SER A 271 6.45 -12.50 -9.09
CA SER A 271 7.01 -11.53 -10.06
C SER A 271 6.80 -10.09 -9.59
N LEU A 272 5.61 -9.75 -9.08
CA LEU A 272 5.31 -8.43 -8.52
C LEU A 272 6.17 -8.13 -7.28
N LEU A 273 6.37 -9.11 -6.41
CA LEU A 273 7.24 -8.97 -5.24
C LEU A 273 8.70 -8.71 -5.65
N ILE A 274 9.21 -9.45 -6.63
CA ILE A 274 10.55 -9.20 -7.17
C ILE A 274 10.62 -7.77 -7.72
N LEU A 275 9.66 -7.35 -8.54
CA LEU A 275 9.62 -5.99 -9.10
C LEU A 275 9.59 -4.90 -8.01
N ILE A 276 8.80 -5.09 -6.95
CA ILE A 276 8.72 -4.12 -5.84
C ILE A 276 10.02 -4.08 -5.02
N LEU A 277 10.70 -5.21 -4.85
CA LEU A 277 11.93 -5.33 -4.06
C LEU A 277 13.19 -5.01 -4.86
N GLU A 278 13.12 -5.12 -6.19
CA GLU A 278 14.23 -4.85 -7.08
C GLU A 278 14.55 -3.35 -7.07
N ARG A 279 15.84 -3.04 -6.89
CA ARG A 279 16.32 -1.66 -6.70
C ARG A 279 16.39 -0.85 -8.00
N HIS A 280 15.98 -1.44 -9.12
CA HIS A 280 15.96 -0.80 -10.42
C HIS A 280 14.70 0.06 -10.56
N PRO A 281 14.81 1.30 -11.08
CA PRO A 281 13.64 2.12 -11.33
C PRO A 281 12.74 1.39 -12.34
N LEU A 282 11.50 1.10 -11.94
CA LEU A 282 10.51 0.33 -12.70
C LEU A 282 10.20 0.92 -14.08
N THR A 283 10.57 2.17 -14.32
CA THR A 283 10.47 2.84 -15.62
C THR A 283 11.62 3.83 -15.78
N LYS A 284 12.39 3.71 -16.87
CA LYS A 284 13.16 4.83 -17.41
C LYS A 284 12.15 5.80 -18.02
N TYR A 285 11.64 6.75 -17.23
CA TYR A 285 10.89 7.85 -17.82
C TYR A 285 11.79 8.51 -18.86
N SER A 286 11.33 8.62 -20.12
CA SER A 286 11.99 9.51 -21.06
C SER A 286 11.96 10.89 -20.42
N GLN A 287 13.13 11.47 -20.20
CA GLN A 287 13.20 12.88 -19.87
C GLN A 287 12.52 13.59 -21.04
N SER A 288 11.36 14.19 -20.80
CA SER A 288 10.71 15.06 -21.76
C SER A 288 11.76 16.06 -22.23
N ASN A 289 12.11 16.02 -23.52
CA ASN A 289 13.05 16.94 -24.14
C ASN A 289 12.75 18.38 -23.67
N GLU A 290 13.64 18.95 -22.86
CA GLU A 290 13.75 20.40 -22.62
C GLU A 290 14.29 21.11 -23.88
N HIS A 291 13.72 20.80 -25.05
CA HIS A 291 13.88 21.57 -26.27
C HIS A 291 12.51 22.04 -26.68
N ASN A 292 12.08 23.11 -26.02
CA ASN A 292 11.25 24.18 -26.55
C ASN A 292 11.11 25.25 -25.45
N LYS A 293 12.23 25.91 -25.16
CA LYS A 293 12.23 27.23 -24.53
C LYS A 293 13.09 28.16 -25.39
N VAL A 294 12.39 29.17 -25.93
CA VAL A 294 12.91 30.41 -26.50
C VAL A 294 13.48 30.31 -27.92
N GLU A 295 12.59 30.53 -28.90
CA GLU A 295 12.72 31.71 -29.77
C GLU A 295 11.63 32.71 -29.38
#